data_AF-A0A804IQ67-F1
#
_entry.id   AF-A0A804IQ67-F1
#
_cell.length_a   1.000
_cell.length_b   1.000
_cell.length_c   1.000
_cell.angle_alpha   90.00
_cell.angle_beta   90.00
_cell.angle_gamma   90.00
#
_symmetry.space_group_name_H-M   'P 1'
#
loop_
_entity.id
_entity.type
_entity.pdbx_description
1 polymer ?
#
loop_
_entity_poly.entity_id
_entity_poly.type
_entity_poly.pdbx_seq_one_letter_code
_entity_poly.pdbx_strand_id
1 'polypeptide(L)'
;RRRRRGCCCICCLWLTLFLIALVFLAAIAAGVLYVLYRPQHPTFSVSSLRLAALNLSAADLLTSRLDLSVTARNPNRKLVFVYDDVAISASSGGVTIGEGTIPGFAQGTDNTTVLKTTVSSSGRSLDPTEASDLRKRKRYPLEIELDTRAGVKIGGFKSKHLGIRASCDGIEAVVAKGNATATTTGSAKCKVKLRIKIWNWTI
;
A
#
# COMPACT_ATOMS: atom_id res chain seq x y z
N ARG A 1 1.93 -7.90 -69.90
CA ARG A 1 1.02 -8.07 -68.72
C ARG A 1 1.10 -9.51 -68.22
N ARG A 2 1.75 -9.81 -67.08
CA ARG A 2 1.51 -11.08 -66.35
C ARG A 2 1.77 -10.88 -64.84
N ARG A 3 0.72 -11.05 -64.06
CA ARG A 3 0.63 -10.85 -62.60
C ARG A 3 1.44 -11.93 -61.86
N ARG A 4 2.62 -11.59 -61.34
CA ARG A 4 3.31 -12.35 -60.26
C ARG A 4 2.92 -11.78 -58.89
N ARG A 5 1.64 -11.86 -58.51
CA ARG A 5 1.14 -11.35 -57.20
C ARG A 5 0.42 -12.40 -56.33
N GLY A 6 0.39 -13.67 -56.71
CA GLY A 6 -0.44 -14.70 -56.05
C GLY A 6 0.19 -15.45 -54.87
N CYS A 7 1.52 -15.67 -54.86
CA CYS A 7 2.14 -16.55 -53.86
C CYS A 7 2.42 -15.85 -52.52
N CYS A 8 2.77 -14.56 -52.56
CA CYS A 8 3.08 -13.78 -51.36
C CYS A 8 1.82 -13.46 -50.53
N CYS A 9 0.68 -13.22 -51.18
CA CYS A 9 -0.56 -12.84 -50.49
C CYS A 9 -1.22 -14.01 -49.74
N ILE A 10 -1.12 -15.24 -50.25
CA ILE A 10 -1.71 -16.42 -49.58
C ILE A 10 -0.87 -16.78 -48.34
N CYS A 11 0.45 -16.80 -48.44
CA CYS A 11 1.33 -17.06 -47.29
C CYS A 11 1.12 -16.04 -46.15
N CYS A 12 1.01 -14.75 -46.49
CA CYS A 12 0.71 -13.71 -45.50
C CYS A 12 -0.66 -13.91 -44.85
N LEU A 13 -1.68 -14.38 -45.59
CA LEU A 13 -3.03 -14.58 -45.07
C LEU A 13 -3.11 -15.79 -44.12
N TRP A 14 -2.39 -16.87 -44.42
CA TRP A 14 -2.29 -18.02 -43.50
C TRP A 14 -1.50 -17.67 -42.23
N LEU A 15 -0.43 -16.87 -42.36
CA LEU A 15 0.35 -16.42 -41.21
C LEU A 15 -0.46 -15.48 -40.30
N THR A 16 -1.25 -14.56 -40.87
CA THR A 16 -2.14 -13.70 -40.06
C THR A 16 -3.24 -14.50 -39.37
N LEU A 17 -3.88 -15.46 -40.05
CA LEU A 17 -4.86 -16.35 -39.43
C LEU A 17 -4.26 -17.18 -38.29
N PHE A 18 -3.03 -17.68 -38.48
CA PHE A 18 -2.32 -18.40 -37.42
C PHE A 18 -2.03 -17.51 -36.21
N LEU A 19 -1.56 -16.27 -36.42
CA LEU A 19 -1.34 -15.32 -35.34
C LEU A 19 -2.63 -14.97 -34.61
N ILE A 20 -3.74 -14.76 -35.34
CA ILE A 20 -5.06 -14.51 -34.75
C ILE A 20 -5.50 -15.69 -33.89
N ALA A 21 -5.35 -16.93 -34.39
CA ALA A 21 -5.68 -18.12 -33.64
C ALA A 21 -4.83 -18.25 -32.35
N LEU A 22 -3.53 -17.94 -32.41
CA LEU A 22 -2.66 -17.95 -31.24
C LEU A 22 -3.07 -16.90 -30.21
N VAL A 23 -3.36 -15.67 -30.64
CA VAL A 23 -3.88 -14.60 -29.76
C VAL A 23 -5.21 -15.01 -29.13
N PHE A 24 -6.10 -15.64 -29.89
CA PHE A 24 -7.38 -16.12 -29.39
C PHE A 24 -7.21 -17.22 -28.33
N LEU A 25 -6.34 -18.20 -28.58
CA LEU A 25 -6.00 -19.23 -27.59
C LEU A 25 -5.36 -18.63 -26.32
N ALA A 26 -4.46 -17.66 -26.48
CA ALA A 26 -3.85 -16.96 -25.36
C ALA A 26 -4.90 -16.18 -24.54
N ALA A 27 -5.87 -15.54 -25.20
CA ALA A 27 -6.97 -14.85 -24.53
C ALA A 27 -7.87 -15.80 -23.74
N ILE A 28 -8.19 -16.98 -24.31
CA ILE A 28 -8.94 -18.02 -23.60
C ILE A 28 -8.16 -18.51 -22.38
N ALA A 29 -6.88 -18.85 -22.55
CA ALA A 29 -6.03 -19.30 -21.44
C ALA A 29 -5.94 -18.25 -20.33
N ALA A 30 -5.77 -16.97 -20.69
CA ALA A 30 -5.77 -15.86 -19.73
C ALA A 30 -7.12 -15.73 -19.01
N GLY A 31 -8.24 -15.88 -19.72
CA GLY A 31 -9.57 -15.86 -19.14
C GLY A 31 -9.79 -17.00 -18.13
N VAL A 32 -9.38 -18.21 -18.48
CA VAL A 32 -9.45 -19.38 -17.58
C VAL A 32 -8.60 -19.14 -16.33
N LEU A 33 -7.37 -18.66 -16.48
CA LEU A 33 -6.49 -18.32 -15.35
C LEU A 33 -7.13 -17.24 -14.47
N TYR A 34 -7.71 -16.19 -15.06
CA TYR A 34 -8.37 -15.13 -14.31
C TYR A 34 -9.53 -15.66 -13.46
N VAL A 35 -10.39 -16.52 -14.04
CA VAL A 35 -11.53 -17.11 -13.32
C VAL A 35 -11.09 -18.09 -12.23
N LEU A 36 -9.98 -18.83 -12.43
CA LEU A 36 -9.46 -19.80 -11.46
C LEU A 36 -8.75 -19.16 -10.27
N TYR A 37 -8.03 -18.05 -10.48
CA TYR A 37 -7.26 -17.38 -9.44
C TYR A 37 -8.03 -16.23 -8.78
N ARG A 38 -8.95 -15.57 -9.49
CA ARG A 38 -9.71 -14.38 -9.05
C ARG A 38 -8.87 -13.46 -8.17
N PRO A 39 -7.82 -12.82 -8.73
CA PRO A 39 -6.90 -12.03 -7.93
C PRO A 39 -7.64 -10.89 -7.26
N GLN A 40 -7.67 -10.92 -5.93
CA GLN A 40 -8.19 -9.86 -5.09
C GLN A 40 -7.02 -9.07 -4.49
N HIS A 41 -7.21 -7.77 -4.32
CA HIS A 41 -6.19 -6.94 -3.68
C HIS A 41 -6.19 -7.19 -2.16
N PRO A 42 -5.01 -7.10 -1.51
CA PRO A 42 -4.95 -7.12 -0.06
C PRO A 42 -5.54 -5.82 0.48
N THR A 43 -6.19 -5.90 1.64
CA THR A 43 -6.79 -4.73 2.30
C THR A 43 -6.05 -4.43 3.59
N PHE A 44 -5.82 -3.15 3.87
CA PHE A 44 -5.20 -2.66 5.09
C PHE A 44 -6.21 -1.83 5.89
N SER A 45 -6.14 -1.92 7.21
CA SER A 45 -6.93 -1.10 8.11
C SER A 45 -6.16 -0.82 9.39
N VAL A 46 -6.43 0.30 10.02
CA VAL A 46 -5.91 0.62 11.36
C VAL A 46 -6.92 0.12 12.37
N SER A 47 -6.54 -0.88 13.18
CA SER A 47 -7.44 -1.53 14.15
C SER A 47 -7.45 -0.82 15.50
N SER A 48 -6.30 -0.31 15.94
CA SER A 48 -6.21 0.49 17.16
C SER A 48 -5.07 1.49 17.06
N LEU A 49 -5.26 2.65 17.71
CA LEU A 49 -4.28 3.71 17.74
C LEU A 49 -4.21 4.34 19.14
N ARG A 50 -3.01 4.69 19.59
CA ARG A 50 -2.81 5.41 20.85
C ARG A 50 -1.74 6.46 20.68
N LEU A 51 -2.16 7.72 20.69
CA LEU A 51 -1.24 8.85 20.78
C LEU A 51 -0.77 8.98 22.23
N ALA A 52 0.35 8.34 22.55
CA ALA A 52 0.89 8.28 23.90
C ALA A 52 1.51 9.62 24.34
N ALA A 53 2.17 10.32 23.43
CA ALA A 53 2.73 11.63 23.69
C ALA A 53 2.72 12.50 22.42
N LEU A 54 2.45 13.78 22.59
CA LEU A 54 2.67 14.81 21.57
C LEU A 54 3.01 16.10 22.30
N ASN A 55 4.29 16.46 22.28
CA ASN A 55 4.83 17.62 22.98
C ASN A 55 5.60 18.50 22.01
N LEU A 56 5.41 19.81 22.14
CA LEU A 56 6.17 20.83 21.42
C LEU A 56 6.96 21.65 22.45
N SER A 57 8.28 21.64 22.33
CA SER A 57 9.16 22.50 23.14
C SER A 57 8.94 23.97 22.79
N ALA A 58 9.41 24.89 23.64
CA ALA A 58 9.40 26.33 23.36
C ALA A 58 10.20 26.71 22.11
N ALA A 59 11.20 25.89 21.74
CA ALA A 59 11.98 26.02 20.51
C ALA A 59 11.34 25.33 19.29
N ASP A 60 10.02 25.09 19.31
CA ASP A 60 9.26 24.45 18.24
C ASP A 60 9.77 23.05 17.82
N LEU A 61 10.39 22.35 18.77
CA LEU A 61 10.82 20.96 18.61
C LEU A 61 9.69 20.00 18.97
N LEU A 62 9.24 19.22 17.99
CA LEU A 62 8.21 18.20 18.14
C LEU A 62 8.82 16.89 18.66
N THR A 63 8.21 16.39 19.73
CA THR A 63 8.44 15.03 20.22
C THR A 63 7.09 14.32 20.33
N SER A 64 6.95 13.18 19.68
CA SER A 64 5.70 12.42 19.69
C SER A 64 5.94 10.92 19.77
N ARG A 65 4.95 10.22 20.29
CA ARG A 65 4.90 8.76 20.34
C ARG A 65 3.48 8.29 20.08
N LEU A 66 3.34 7.45 19.06
CA LEU A 66 2.09 6.91 18.57
C LEU A 66 2.22 5.39 18.47
N ASP A 67 1.44 4.64 19.23
CA ASP A 67 1.39 3.18 19.12
C ASP A 67 0.23 2.80 18.20
N LEU A 68 0.51 2.00 17.18
CA LEU A 68 -0.46 1.59 16.16
C LEU A 68 -0.57 0.07 16.07
N SER A 69 -1.78 -0.38 15.78
CA SER A 69 -2.03 -1.73 15.27
C SER A 69 -2.65 -1.63 13.89
N VAL A 70 -1.99 -2.23 12.91
CA VAL A 70 -2.41 -2.28 11.52
C VAL A 70 -2.82 -3.72 11.21
N THR A 71 -4.01 -3.89 10.66
CA THR A 71 -4.52 -5.18 10.21
C THR A 71 -4.39 -5.26 8.70
N ALA A 72 -3.58 -6.20 8.23
CA ALA A 72 -3.45 -6.58 6.83
C ALA A 72 -4.27 -7.84 6.55
N ARG A 73 -5.08 -7.85 5.50
CA ARG A 73 -5.92 -8.99 5.10
C ARG A 73 -5.63 -9.39 3.68
N ASN A 74 -5.29 -10.66 3.49
CA ASN A 74 -5.20 -11.31 2.19
C ASN A 74 -6.45 -12.19 1.99
N PRO A 75 -7.40 -11.79 1.14
CA PRO A 75 -8.59 -12.60 0.88
C PRO A 75 -8.37 -13.70 -0.18
N ASN A 76 -7.17 -13.80 -0.77
CA ASN A 76 -6.89 -14.76 -1.84
C ASN A 76 -6.59 -16.15 -1.27
N ARG A 77 -7.26 -17.16 -1.83
CA ARG A 77 -7.08 -18.56 -1.43
C ARG A 77 -5.90 -19.28 -2.08
N LYS A 78 -5.30 -18.68 -3.12
CA LYS A 78 -4.22 -19.29 -3.92
C LYS A 78 -2.98 -18.39 -4.07
N LEU A 79 -3.05 -17.16 -3.58
CA LEU A 79 -1.98 -16.16 -3.71
C LEU A 79 -1.41 -15.86 -2.33
N VAL A 80 -0.09 -15.91 -2.21
CA VAL A 80 0.65 -15.46 -1.03
C VAL A 80 1.25 -14.09 -1.37
N PHE A 81 1.07 -13.11 -0.49
CA PHE A 81 1.77 -11.83 -0.62
C PHE A 81 3.05 -11.84 0.18
N VAL A 82 4.12 -11.29 -0.38
CA VAL A 82 5.40 -11.10 0.29
C VAL A 82 5.69 -9.61 0.29
N TYR A 83 5.76 -9.01 1.47
CA TYR A 83 5.98 -7.59 1.66
C TYR A 83 7.45 -7.35 2.06
N ASP A 84 8.04 -6.31 1.48
CA ASP A 84 9.26 -5.69 2.00
C ASP A 84 8.94 -4.94 3.32
N ASP A 85 9.96 -4.38 3.96
CA ASP A 85 9.78 -3.46 5.08
C ASP A 85 8.74 -2.38 4.73
N VAL A 86 7.82 -2.15 5.66
CA VAL A 86 6.73 -1.19 5.52
C VAL A 86 7.13 0.06 6.27
N ALA A 87 7.42 1.13 5.53
CA ALA A 87 7.60 2.46 6.10
C ALA A 87 6.24 3.05 6.46
N ILE A 88 6.13 3.64 7.64
CA ILE A 88 4.91 4.25 8.14
C ILE A 88 5.21 5.70 8.49
N SER A 89 4.37 6.60 8.01
CA SER A 89 4.34 7.99 8.43
C SER A 89 2.97 8.31 9.01
N ALA A 90 2.98 9.01 10.14
CA ALA A 90 1.77 9.59 10.71
C ALA A 90 1.88 11.11 10.61
N SER A 91 0.85 11.76 10.07
CA SER A 91 0.77 13.20 9.95
C SER A 91 -0.52 13.73 10.57
N SER A 92 -0.51 15.00 10.96
CA SER A 92 -1.69 15.71 11.46
C SER A 92 -1.73 17.11 10.85
N GLY A 93 -2.73 17.36 10.00
CA GLY A 93 -2.90 18.67 9.35
C GLY A 93 -1.71 19.06 8.46
N GLY A 94 -1.13 18.09 7.74
CA GLY A 94 0.02 18.30 6.86
C GLY A 94 1.40 18.16 7.54
N VAL A 95 1.43 18.14 8.88
CA VAL A 95 2.68 18.02 9.64
C VAL A 95 2.96 16.56 9.98
N THR A 96 4.10 16.02 9.58
CA THR A 96 4.54 14.67 9.99
C THR A 96 4.85 14.66 11.47
N ILE A 97 4.03 13.95 12.25
CA ILE A 97 4.18 13.85 13.69
C ILE A 97 5.06 12.68 14.11
N GLY A 98 5.25 11.66 13.27
CA GLY A 98 6.17 10.57 13.54
C GLY A 98 6.36 9.62 12.37
N GLU A 99 7.43 8.84 12.45
CA GLU A 99 7.78 7.80 11.49
C GLU A 99 8.10 6.49 12.21
N GLY A 100 7.93 5.37 11.50
CA GLY A 100 8.23 4.04 12.00
C GLY A 100 8.29 3.02 10.89
N THR A 101 8.70 1.80 11.23
CA THR A 101 8.86 0.72 10.25
C THR A 101 8.28 -0.58 10.81
N ILE A 102 7.63 -1.37 9.96
CA ILE A 102 7.30 -2.78 10.24
C ILE A 102 8.22 -3.64 9.38
N PRO A 103 8.91 -4.66 9.94
CA PRO A 103 9.73 -5.57 9.15
C PRO A 103 8.91 -6.32 8.11
N GLY A 104 9.53 -6.59 6.96
CA GLY A 104 8.91 -7.34 5.87
C GLY A 104 8.36 -8.69 6.34
N PHE A 105 7.20 -9.06 5.80
CA PHE A 105 6.47 -10.25 6.22
C PHE A 105 5.80 -10.94 5.03
N ALA A 106 5.56 -12.23 5.17
CA ALA A 106 4.79 -13.01 4.21
C ALA A 106 3.37 -13.23 4.74
N GLN A 107 2.38 -12.94 3.91
CA GLN A 107 0.98 -13.18 4.20
C GLN A 107 0.45 -14.33 3.36
N GLY A 108 0.25 -15.46 4.03
CA GLY A 108 -0.33 -16.67 3.45
C GLY A 108 -1.73 -16.48 2.86
N THR A 109 -2.24 -17.53 2.23
CA THR A 109 -3.57 -17.56 1.63
C THR A 109 -4.65 -17.41 2.69
N ASP A 110 -5.67 -16.61 2.38
CA ASP A 110 -6.82 -16.34 3.25
C ASP A 110 -6.41 -16.00 4.70
N ASN A 111 -5.29 -15.28 4.88
CA ASN A 111 -4.76 -14.93 6.20
C ASN A 111 -5.03 -13.47 6.61
N THR A 112 -5.20 -13.21 7.90
CA THR A 112 -5.33 -11.87 8.51
C THR A 112 -4.20 -11.70 9.50
N THR A 113 -3.36 -10.70 9.30
CA THR A 113 -2.20 -10.43 10.15
C THR A 113 -2.38 -9.09 10.84
N VAL A 114 -2.23 -9.08 12.17
CA VAL A 114 -2.20 -7.84 12.97
C VAL A 114 -0.75 -7.51 13.27
N LEU A 115 -0.33 -6.33 12.83
CA LEU A 115 1.03 -5.82 12.94
C LEU A 115 1.01 -4.66 13.94
N LYS A 116 1.77 -4.80 15.02
CA LYS A 116 1.91 -3.77 16.05
C LYS A 116 3.22 -3.02 15.83
N THR A 117 3.18 -1.70 15.93
CA THR A 117 4.37 -0.87 15.77
C THR A 117 4.21 0.45 16.51
N THR A 118 5.33 1.09 16.80
CA THR A 118 5.38 2.43 17.36
C THR A 118 5.98 3.36 16.32
N VAL A 119 5.27 4.45 16.08
CA VAL A 119 5.68 5.56 15.24
C VAL A 119 6.02 6.73 16.16
N SER A 120 7.16 7.36 15.96
CA SER A 120 7.63 8.41 16.86
C SER A 120 8.40 9.49 16.13
N SER A 121 8.47 10.66 16.76
CA SER A 121 9.38 11.74 16.37
C SER A 121 10.12 12.23 17.60
N SER A 122 11.42 12.49 17.45
CA SER A 122 12.28 12.98 18.53
C SER A 122 12.99 14.26 18.11
N GLY A 123 12.49 15.41 18.58
CA GLY A 123 13.13 16.70 18.37
C GLY A 123 13.06 17.22 16.94
N ARG A 124 12.01 16.92 16.18
CA ARG A 124 11.84 17.46 14.83
C ARG A 124 11.50 18.95 14.90
N SER A 125 12.29 19.80 14.25
CA SER A 125 11.98 21.22 14.08
C SER A 125 10.77 21.40 13.17
N LEU A 126 9.79 22.16 13.63
CA LEU A 126 8.65 22.59 12.81
C LEU A 126 8.79 24.05 12.41
N ASP A 127 8.11 24.43 11.32
CA ASP A 127 7.92 25.85 11.01
C ASP A 127 7.07 26.51 12.13
N PRO A 128 7.30 27.79 12.48
CA PRO A 128 6.52 28.46 13.52
C PRO A 128 5.00 28.43 13.28
N THR A 129 4.58 28.45 12.01
CA THR A 129 3.17 28.35 11.60
C THR A 129 2.61 26.96 11.94
N GLU A 130 3.32 25.92 11.53
CA GLU A 130 2.98 24.52 11.81
C GLU A 130 2.93 24.24 13.32
N ALA A 131 3.93 24.74 14.06
CA ALA A 131 4.01 24.59 15.50
C ALA A 131 2.84 25.30 16.21
N SER A 132 2.50 26.52 15.78
CA SER A 132 1.36 27.28 16.32
C SER A 132 0.03 26.57 16.08
N ASP A 133 -0.18 26.05 14.86
CA ASP A 133 -1.39 25.33 14.50
C ASP A 133 -1.52 24.00 15.25
N LEU A 134 -0.41 23.30 15.47
CA LEU A 134 -0.39 22.04 16.20
C LEU A 134 -0.59 22.26 17.72
N ARG A 135 -0.07 23.37 18.29
CA ARG A 135 -0.28 23.77 19.70
C ARG A 135 -1.73 24.11 20.04
N LYS A 136 -2.45 24.76 19.12
CA LYS A 136 -3.84 25.19 19.35
C LYS A 136 -4.83 24.02 19.38
N ARG A 137 -4.45 22.87 18.80
CA ARG A 137 -5.31 21.69 18.69
C ARG A 137 -5.30 20.88 19.98
N LYS A 138 -6.49 20.43 20.39
CA LYS A 138 -6.66 19.43 21.48
C LYS A 138 -7.00 18.04 20.93
N ARG A 139 -7.45 17.99 19.68
CA ARG A 139 -7.74 16.78 18.92
C ARG A 139 -6.98 16.84 17.61
N TYR A 140 -6.35 15.74 17.24
CA TYR A 140 -5.45 15.64 16.11
C TYR A 140 -6.09 14.75 15.05
N PRO A 141 -6.53 15.31 13.91
CA PRO A 141 -6.91 14.50 12.77
C PRO A 141 -5.64 13.85 12.21
N LEU A 142 -5.54 12.54 12.32
CA LEU A 142 -4.40 11.76 11.88
C LEU A 142 -4.63 11.20 10.49
N GLU A 143 -3.60 11.31 9.67
CA GLU A 143 -3.47 10.59 8.42
C GLU A 143 -2.27 9.65 8.55
N ILE A 144 -2.48 8.37 8.22
CA ILE A 144 -1.44 7.34 8.30
C ILE A 144 -1.17 6.85 6.90
N GLU A 145 0.06 7.00 6.44
CA GLU A 145 0.52 6.39 5.20
C GLU A 145 1.42 5.19 5.51
N LEU A 146 1.19 4.11 4.77
CA LEU A 146 2.05 2.94 4.75
C LEU A 146 2.62 2.80 3.33
N ASP A 147 3.95 2.78 3.20
CA ASP A 147 4.66 2.62 1.94
C ASP A 147 5.51 1.34 1.99
N THR A 148 5.30 0.44 1.05
CA THR A 148 6.02 -0.83 0.97
C THR A 148 6.10 -1.30 -0.48
N ARG A 149 6.87 -2.35 -0.75
CA ARG A 149 6.76 -3.11 -2.00
C ARG A 149 6.26 -4.51 -1.69
N ALA A 150 5.36 -5.02 -2.51
CA ALA A 150 4.85 -6.38 -2.36
C ALA A 150 4.95 -7.17 -3.67
N GLY A 151 5.34 -8.43 -3.54
CA GLY A 151 5.27 -9.45 -4.59
C GLY A 151 4.17 -10.46 -4.31
N VAL A 152 3.73 -11.14 -5.36
CA VAL A 152 2.81 -12.27 -5.28
C VAL A 152 3.58 -13.56 -5.54
N LYS A 153 3.35 -14.56 -4.70
CA LYS A 153 3.87 -15.92 -4.87
C LYS A 153 2.72 -16.89 -5.16
N ILE A 154 2.86 -17.68 -6.22
CA ILE A 154 1.91 -18.70 -6.66
C ILE A 154 2.69 -20.00 -6.87
N GLY A 155 2.53 -20.95 -5.95
CA GLY A 155 3.35 -22.18 -5.96
C GLY A 155 4.85 -21.84 -5.93
N GLY A 156 5.59 -22.28 -6.96
CA GLY A 156 7.02 -21.99 -7.13
C GLY A 156 7.32 -20.65 -7.81
N PHE A 157 6.33 -20.01 -8.43
CA PHE A 157 6.52 -18.75 -9.15
C PHE A 157 6.43 -17.55 -8.21
N LYS A 158 7.35 -16.59 -8.34
CA LYS A 158 7.36 -15.31 -7.60
C LYS A 158 7.30 -14.16 -8.60
N SER A 159 6.41 -13.20 -8.38
CA SER A 159 6.38 -11.97 -9.17
C SER A 159 7.45 -10.99 -8.70
N LYS A 160 7.74 -9.98 -9.53
CA LYS A 160 8.48 -8.80 -9.11
C LYS A 160 7.69 -8.06 -8.02
N HIS A 161 8.39 -7.45 -7.08
CA HIS A 161 7.79 -6.60 -6.06
C HIS A 161 7.38 -5.26 -6.68
N LEU A 162 6.13 -4.87 -6.46
CA LEU A 162 5.53 -3.62 -6.92
C LEU A 162 5.33 -2.70 -5.72
N GLY A 163 5.57 -1.40 -5.90
CA GLY A 163 5.33 -0.41 -4.84
C GLY A 163 3.84 -0.27 -4.55
N ILE A 164 3.51 -0.22 -3.26
CA ILE A 164 2.14 -0.08 -2.74
C ILE A 164 2.17 1.02 -1.68
N ARG A 165 1.22 1.94 -1.79
CA ARG A 165 0.94 2.95 -0.77
C ARG A 165 -0.47 2.76 -0.25
N ALA A 166 -0.65 2.57 1.05
CA ALA A 166 -1.95 2.59 1.71
C ALA A 166 -2.07 3.88 2.52
N SER A 167 -3.12 4.68 2.28
CA SER A 167 -3.41 5.89 3.06
C SER A 167 -4.71 5.68 3.84
N CYS A 168 -4.66 5.94 5.14
CA CYS A 168 -5.75 5.78 6.09
C CYS A 168 -6.13 7.15 6.63
N ASP A 169 -7.35 7.59 6.29
CA ASP A 169 -7.89 8.90 6.67
C ASP A 169 -9.01 8.76 7.71
N GLY A 170 -9.47 9.90 8.25
CA GLY A 170 -10.65 9.96 9.11
C GLY A 170 -10.42 9.46 10.53
N ILE A 171 -9.17 9.45 10.98
CA ILE A 171 -8.78 9.07 12.34
C ILE A 171 -8.64 10.35 13.15
N GLU A 172 -9.28 10.42 14.31
CA GLU A 172 -9.11 11.53 15.25
C GLU A 172 -8.53 10.99 16.55
N ALA A 173 -7.44 11.60 17.02
CA ALA A 173 -6.73 11.18 18.23
C ALA A 173 -6.66 12.31 19.25
N VAL A 174 -6.67 11.92 20.52
CA VAL A 174 -6.37 12.80 21.66
C VAL A 174 -5.16 12.21 22.37
N VAL A 175 -4.29 13.06 22.91
CA VAL A 175 -3.15 12.60 23.70
C VAL A 175 -3.68 11.84 24.92
N ALA A 176 -3.26 10.57 25.03
CA ALA A 176 -3.74 9.67 26.07
C ALA A 176 -3.31 10.15 27.46
N LYS A 177 -4.26 10.29 28.38
CA LYS A 177 -3.98 10.39 29.82
C LYS A 177 -3.95 8.97 30.41
N GLY A 178 -2.77 8.45 30.71
CA GLY A 178 -2.59 7.08 31.18
C GLY A 178 -2.70 6.03 30.06
N ASN A 179 -3.18 4.82 30.37
CA ASN A 179 -3.29 3.70 29.41
C ASN A 179 -4.52 3.74 28.49
N ALA A 180 -5.24 4.85 28.45
CA ALA A 180 -6.38 5.02 27.56
C ALA A 180 -5.93 4.97 26.08
N THR A 181 -6.42 3.98 25.34
CA THR A 181 -6.32 3.91 23.88
C THR A 181 -7.39 4.80 23.25
N ALA A 182 -7.00 5.66 22.31
CA ALA A 182 -7.95 6.33 21.43
C ALA A 182 -8.50 5.27 20.47
N THR A 183 -9.57 4.60 20.88
CA THR A 183 -10.24 3.64 20.01
C THR A 183 -10.92 4.43 18.91
N THR A 184 -10.35 4.44 17.71
CA THR A 184 -11.09 4.77 16.49
C THR A 184 -12.37 3.95 16.50
N THR A 185 -13.51 4.62 16.48
CA THR A 185 -14.85 4.03 16.47
C THR A 185 -15.04 3.26 15.16
N GLY A 186 -14.47 2.05 15.08
CA GLY A 186 -14.40 1.24 13.86
C GLY A 186 -13.03 1.30 13.18
N SER A 187 -12.53 0.14 12.75
CA SER A 187 -11.26 0.02 12.03
C SER A 187 -11.23 0.95 10.81
N ALA A 188 -10.32 1.93 10.79
CA ALA A 188 -10.21 2.86 9.67
C ALA A 188 -9.65 2.11 8.45
N LYS A 189 -10.46 1.98 7.40
CA LYS A 189 -10.06 1.30 6.16
C LYS A 189 -9.11 2.19 5.38
N CYS A 190 -8.01 1.61 4.90
CA CYS A 190 -7.00 2.34 4.14
C CYS A 190 -7.25 2.17 2.63
N LYS A 191 -7.10 3.27 1.89
CA LYS A 191 -7.14 3.26 0.42
C LYS A 191 -5.77 2.85 -0.10
N VAL A 192 -5.72 1.74 -0.83
CA VAL A 192 -4.50 1.19 -1.40
C VAL A 192 -4.32 1.69 -2.83
N LYS A 193 -3.18 2.33 -3.12
CA LYS A 193 -2.76 2.78 -4.45
C LYS A 193 -1.46 2.08 -4.85
N LEU A 194 -1.40 1.61 -6.09
CA LEU A 194 -0.16 1.09 -6.66
C LEU A 194 0.78 2.24 -7.00
N ARG A 195 2.03 2.17 -6.54
CA ARG A 195 3.12 3.04 -6.99
C ARG A 195 3.79 2.39 -8.18
N ILE A 196 3.14 2.51 -9.34
CA ILE A 196 3.74 2.09 -10.60
C ILE A 196 4.82 3.13 -10.95
N LYS A 197 6.09 2.77 -10.74
CA LYS A 197 7.17 3.45 -11.45
C LYS A 197 7.06 3.04 -12.91
N ILE A 198 6.35 3.84 -13.70
CA ILE A 198 6.37 3.68 -15.16
C ILE A 198 7.84 3.73 -15.54
N TRP A 199 8.31 2.68 -16.22
CA TRP A 199 9.69 2.58 -16.65
C TRP A 199 10.07 3.87 -17.36
N ASN A 200 11.09 4.56 -16.86
CA ASN A 200 11.69 5.68 -17.56
C ASN A 200 12.45 5.06 -18.74
N TRP A 201 11.75 4.87 -19.87
CA TRP A 201 12.41 4.53 -21.12
C TRP A 201 13.11 5.79 -21.60
N THR A 202 14.33 6.02 -21.11
CA THR A 202 15.28 6.89 -21.82
C THR A 202 15.65 6.16 -23.10
N ILE A 203 15.19 6.71 -24.24
CA ILE A 203 15.61 6.36 -25.60
C ILE A 203 17.00 6.91 -25.84
#